data_AF-A0AAV0JX17-F1
#
_entry.id   AF-A0AAV0JX17-F1
#
_cell.length_a   1.000
_cell.length_b   1.000
_cell.length_c   1.000
_cell.angle_alpha   90.00
_cell.angle_beta   90.00
_cell.angle_gamma   90.00
#
_symmetry.space_group_name_H-M   'P 1'
#
loop_
_entity.id
_entity.type
_entity.pdbx_description
1 polymer ?
#
loop_
_entity_poly.entity_id
_entity_poly.type
_entity_poly.pdbx_seq_one_letter_code
_entity_poly.pdbx_strand_id
1 'polypeptide(L)'
;MQCSKPLVGAPLTTGSDEIPLKTTGRKWYICGVAGHCASGQKLVITVSDGSAAPAPTPTSPSTGAVSRSIINAGFAAAMVVVGFFGVVMF
;
A
#
# COMPACT_ATOMS: atom_id res chain seq x y z
N MET A 1 15.28 21.66 -3.25
CA MET A 1 16.21 20.62 -3.73
C MET A 1 16.85 21.11 -5.01
N GLN A 2 18.19 21.15 -5.07
CA GLN A 2 18.93 21.64 -6.22
C GLN A 2 19.18 20.47 -7.19
N CYS A 3 19.04 20.71 -8.50
CA CYS A 3 19.22 19.70 -9.55
C CYS A 3 20.70 19.49 -9.91
N SER A 4 21.55 19.32 -8.90
CA SER A 4 22.99 19.08 -9.09
C SER A 4 23.25 17.59 -9.17
N LYS A 5 23.63 17.09 -10.36
CA LYS A 5 24.07 15.70 -10.53
C LYS A 5 25.40 15.48 -9.78
N PRO A 6 25.57 14.35 -9.07
CA PRO A 6 26.86 14.00 -8.48
C PRO A 6 27.98 13.96 -9.55
N LEU A 7 29.18 14.40 -9.18
CA LEU A 7 30.37 14.32 -10.04
C LEU A 7 31.00 12.91 -10.03
N VAL A 8 30.65 12.11 -9.02
CA VAL A 8 31.20 10.78 -8.79
C VAL A 8 30.05 9.77 -8.78
N GLY A 9 30.25 8.63 -9.43
CA GLY A 9 29.26 7.56 -9.59
C GLY A 9 28.58 7.59 -10.95
N ALA A 10 28.49 6.42 -11.59
CA ALA A 10 27.74 6.26 -12.82
C ALA A 10 26.23 6.36 -12.54
N PRO A 11 25.43 6.98 -13.44
CA PRO A 11 23.98 6.96 -13.32
C PRO A 11 23.46 5.53 -13.56
N LEU A 12 22.29 5.25 -12.97
CA LEU A 12 21.51 4.06 -13.30
C LEU A 12 20.70 4.35 -14.56
N THR A 13 20.74 3.44 -15.55
CA THR A 13 20.20 3.69 -16.90
C THR A 13 19.57 2.45 -17.54
N THR A 14 19.29 1.39 -16.79
CA THR A 14 18.71 0.17 -17.38
C THR A 14 17.23 0.34 -17.73
N GLY A 15 16.57 1.34 -17.13
CA GLY A 15 15.12 1.57 -17.26
C GLY A 15 14.28 0.76 -16.27
N SER A 16 14.90 -0.18 -15.55
CA SER A 16 14.30 -0.96 -14.46
C SER A 16 15.31 -1.11 -13.33
N ASP A 17 15.80 0.02 -12.82
CA ASP A 17 16.87 0.04 -11.83
C ASP A 17 16.32 -0.19 -10.40
N GLU A 18 16.90 -1.16 -9.68
CA GLU A 18 16.55 -1.45 -8.28
C GLU A 18 17.54 -0.79 -7.32
N ILE A 19 17.02 -0.05 -6.32
CA ILE A 19 17.84 0.66 -5.33
C ILE A 19 17.44 0.24 -3.91
N PRO A 20 18.24 -0.59 -3.22
CA PRO A 20 17.93 -1.02 -1.87
C PRO A 20 18.11 0.11 -0.85
N LEU A 21 17.08 0.35 -0.03
CA LEU A 21 17.04 1.39 1.00
C LEU A 21 17.55 0.85 2.34
N LYS A 22 18.86 0.62 2.44
CA LYS A 22 19.47 -0.10 3.58
C LYS A 22 19.64 0.71 4.86
N THR A 23 19.65 2.04 4.76
CA THR A 23 19.93 2.92 5.90
C THR A 23 18.84 3.96 6.04
N THR A 24 18.53 4.29 7.29
CA THR A 24 17.55 5.32 7.63
C THR A 24 17.97 6.71 7.10
N GLY A 25 17.02 7.63 7.11
CA GLY A 25 17.20 8.99 6.66
C GLY A 25 16.78 9.23 5.22
N ARG A 26 17.03 10.45 4.73
CA ARG A 26 16.57 10.91 3.42
C ARG A 26 17.48 10.42 2.31
N LYS A 27 16.90 9.78 1.30
CA LYS A 27 17.53 9.42 0.04
C LYS A 27 16.97 10.33 -1.06
N TRP A 28 17.85 10.85 -1.90
CA TRP A 28 17.51 11.83 -2.93
C TRP A 28 17.85 11.26 -4.30
N TYR A 29 16.92 11.37 -5.24
CA TYR A 29 17.06 10.86 -6.60
C TYR A 29 16.64 11.93 -7.59
N ILE A 30 17.36 12.05 -8.69
CA ILE A 30 17.06 12.96 -9.81
C ILE A 30 17.38 12.27 -11.12
N CYS A 31 16.74 12.70 -12.20
CA CYS A 31 17.27 12.44 -13.54
C CYS A 31 18.34 13.48 -13.89
N GLY A 32 19.51 13.02 -14.32
CA GLY A 32 20.65 13.87 -14.69
C GLY A 32 20.57 14.48 -16.09
N VAL A 33 19.55 14.14 -16.89
CA VAL A 33 19.34 14.72 -18.23
C VAL A 33 18.95 16.19 -18.10
N ALA A 34 19.51 17.04 -18.95
CA ALA A 34 19.27 18.47 -18.93
C ALA A 34 17.75 18.78 -18.97
N GLY A 35 17.30 19.66 -18.07
CA GLY A 35 15.89 20.05 -17.96
C GLY A 35 15.00 19.08 -17.16
N HIS A 36 15.24 17.76 -17.18
CA HIS A 36 14.32 16.78 -16.60
C HIS A 36 14.06 16.99 -15.10
N CYS A 37 15.12 17.19 -14.31
CA CYS A 37 14.97 17.45 -12.87
C CYS A 37 14.26 18.79 -12.59
N ALA A 38 14.55 19.83 -13.37
CA ALA A 38 13.89 21.13 -13.23
C ALA A 38 12.39 20.99 -13.53
N SER A 39 12.04 20.18 -14.53
CA SER A 39 10.68 19.81 -14.91
C SER A 39 9.99 18.81 -13.97
N GLY A 40 10.65 18.37 -12.89
CA GLY A 40 10.01 17.58 -11.83
C GLY A 40 10.44 16.12 -11.73
N GLN A 41 11.36 15.62 -12.57
CA GLN A 41 11.88 14.26 -12.44
C GLN A 41 12.91 14.15 -11.31
N LYS A 42 12.39 14.19 -10.08
CA LYS A 42 13.12 14.17 -8.80
C LYS A 42 12.26 13.55 -7.71
N LEU A 43 12.89 12.81 -6.82
CA LEU A 43 12.22 12.08 -5.74
C LEU A 43 13.04 12.18 -4.45
N VAL A 44 12.33 12.27 -3.33
CA VAL A 44 12.91 12.15 -1.99
C VAL A 44 12.18 11.03 -1.28
N ILE A 45 12.94 10.06 -0.77
CA ILE A 45 12.42 8.98 0.06
C ILE A 45 12.97 9.17 1.47
N THR A 46 12.10 9.24 2.48
CA THR A 46 12.52 9.21 3.88
C THR A 46 12.40 7.78 4.37
N VAL A 47 13.53 7.16 4.67
CA VAL A 47 13.58 5.80 5.22
C VAL A 47 13.53 5.90 6.74
N SER A 48 12.44 5.43 7.35
CA SER A 48 12.34 5.30 8.80
C SER A 48 12.96 3.99 9.27
N ASP A 49 13.35 3.95 10.54
CA ASP A 49 13.50 2.69 11.26
C ASP A 49 12.15 1.95 11.20
N GLY A 50 12.21 0.66 10.86
CA GLY A 50 11.01 -0.17 10.83
C GLY A 50 10.47 -0.28 12.25
N SER A 51 9.53 0.59 12.63
CA SER A 51 8.76 0.37 13.85
C SER A 51 8.04 -0.96 13.69
N ALA A 52 8.24 -1.88 14.63
CA ALA A 52 7.46 -3.10 14.68
C ALA A 52 5.98 -2.71 14.61
N ALA A 53 5.23 -3.36 13.72
CA ALA A 53 3.78 -3.23 13.72
C ALA A 53 3.27 -3.58 15.13
N PRO A 54 2.30 -2.85 15.70
CA PRO A 54 1.71 -3.21 16.97
C PRO A 54 1.27 -4.68 16.91
N ALA A 55 1.63 -5.46 17.93
CA ALA A 55 1.17 -6.84 18.03
C ALA A 55 -0.37 -6.86 17.97
N PRO A 56 -1.00 -7.82 17.27
CA PRO A 56 -2.44 -7.93 17.28
C PRO A 56 -2.94 -8.09 18.73
N THR A 57 -4.00 -7.36 19.07
CA THR A 57 -4.65 -7.50 20.38
C THR A 57 -5.11 -8.95 20.60
N PRO A 58 -4.91 -9.54 21.79
CA PRO A 58 -5.40 -10.88 22.06
C PRO A 58 -6.92 -10.92 21.98
N THR A 59 -7.47 -11.78 21.13
CA THR A 59 -8.91 -12.06 21.09
C THR A 59 -9.27 -12.88 22.33
N SER A 60 -9.94 -12.27 23.32
CA SER A 60 -10.54 -13.05 24.41
C SER A 60 -11.63 -13.96 23.84
N PRO A 61 -11.67 -15.26 24.19
CA PRO A 61 -12.81 -16.10 23.86
C PRO A 61 -14.02 -15.58 24.64
N SER A 62 -15.00 -15.04 23.92
CA SER A 62 -16.33 -14.79 24.47
C SER A 62 -16.96 -16.16 24.73
N THR A 63 -16.96 -16.60 25.99
CA THR A 63 -17.81 -17.69 26.46
C THR A 63 -19.24 -17.15 26.52
N GLY A 64 -19.87 -17.01 25.35
CA GLY A 64 -21.28 -16.69 25.24
C GLY A 64 -22.10 -17.84 25.78
N ALA A 65 -22.57 -17.70 27.01
CA ALA A 65 -23.51 -18.63 27.63
C ALA A 65 -24.72 -18.81 26.70
N VAL A 66 -24.95 -20.07 26.33
CA VAL A 66 -26.18 -20.55 25.69
C VAL A 66 -27.38 -20.18 26.54
N SER A 67 -28.05 -19.06 26.21
CA SER A 67 -29.40 -18.81 26.69
C SER A 67 -30.38 -19.43 25.70
N ARG A 68 -30.87 -20.62 26.07
CA ARG A 68 -31.98 -21.30 25.40
C ARG A 68 -33.24 -20.45 25.60
N SER A 69 -33.85 -19.99 24.51
CA SER A 69 -35.29 -19.72 24.46
C SER A 69 -35.86 -20.19 23.13
N ILE A 70 -36.49 -21.35 23.25
CA ILE A 70 -37.44 -21.97 22.34
C ILE A 70 -38.64 -21.05 22.14
N ILE A 71 -38.84 -20.53 20.92
CA ILE A 71 -40.18 -20.30 20.34
C ILE A 71 -40.11 -20.23 18.80
N ASN A 72 -40.62 -21.30 18.19
CA ASN A 72 -41.35 -21.43 16.93
C ASN A 72 -40.73 -21.04 15.56
N ALA A 73 -40.30 -22.10 14.85
CA ALA A 73 -40.72 -22.50 13.50
C ALA A 73 -41.03 -21.44 12.42
N GLY A 74 -40.27 -21.49 11.31
CA GLY A 74 -40.84 -21.21 9.99
C GLY A 74 -39.92 -20.50 8.99
N PHE A 75 -39.51 -21.26 7.96
CA PHE A 75 -39.11 -20.84 6.62
C PHE A 75 -37.68 -20.34 6.37
N ALA A 76 -36.95 -21.23 5.70
CA ALA A 76 -35.71 -21.01 4.97
C ALA A 76 -35.91 -20.07 3.77
N ALA A 77 -34.89 -19.27 3.45
CA ALA A 77 -34.41 -19.07 2.07
C ALA A 77 -33.14 -18.20 2.06
N ALA A 78 -32.10 -18.71 1.42
CA ALA A 78 -30.88 -17.99 1.09
C ALA A 78 -31.18 -16.86 0.08
N MET A 79 -30.64 -15.66 0.30
CA MET A 79 -30.64 -14.57 -0.70
C MET A 79 -29.28 -14.50 -1.37
N VAL A 80 -29.14 -15.25 -2.48
CA VAL A 80 -28.06 -15.08 -3.46
C VAL A 80 -28.45 -13.91 -4.35
N VAL A 81 -27.81 -12.75 -4.18
CA VAL A 81 -27.97 -11.63 -5.11
C VAL A 81 -26.91 -11.76 -6.20
N VAL A 82 -27.25 -12.44 -7.29
CA VAL A 82 -26.57 -12.30 -8.59
C VAL A 82 -27.45 -11.41 -9.45
N GLY A 83 -27.10 -10.13 -9.53
CA GLY A 83 -27.77 -9.14 -10.37
C GLY A 83 -26.93 -8.83 -11.60
N PHE A 84 -27.01 -9.67 -12.62
CA PHE A 84 -26.69 -9.27 -14.01
C PHE A 84 -27.89 -8.48 -14.53
N PHE A 85 -27.75 -7.17 -14.70
CA PHE A 85 -28.59 -6.40 -15.62
C PHE A 85 -27.67 -5.59 -16.53
N GLY A 86 -27.69 -5.97 -17.80
CA GLY A 86 -26.94 -5.31 -18.85
C GLY A 86 -27.57 -4.00 -19.32
N VAL A 87 -27.01 -3.58 -20.46
CA VAL A 87 -27.43 -2.52 -21.38
C VAL A 87 -26.64 -1.21 -21.27
N VAL A 88 -25.59 -1.20 -22.10
CA VAL A 88 -24.99 -0.10 -22.87
C VAL A 88 -25.87 1.14 -23.08
N MET A 89 -25.30 2.33 -22.82
CA MET A 89 -25.44 3.64 -23.54
C MET A 89 -24.85 4.70 -22.60
N PHE A 90 -23.80 5.48 -22.88
CA PHE A 90 -23.20 6.03 -24.10
C PHE A 90 -21.67 6.13 -23.94
#